data_AF-A0A972UX52-F1
#
_entry.id   AF-A0A972UX52-F1
#
_cell.length_a   1.000
_cell.length_b   1.000
_cell.length_c   1.000
_cell.angle_alpha   90.00
_cell.angle_beta   90.00
_cell.angle_gamma   90.00
#
_symmetry.space_group_name_H-M   'P 1'
#
loop_
_entity.id
_entity.type
_entity.pdbx_description
1 polymer ?
#
loop_
_entity_poly.entity_id
_entity_poly.type
_entity_poly.pdbx_seq_one_letter_code
_entity_poly.pdbx_strand_id
1 'polypeptide(L)'
;MKYVFILFVFFGSLLFSLPLSAQQDTISQNEQSEHVTSTETESADNSVILLSKVRETPFSIMNLLRGLLGMSVLVAIGFVFSKDRKNIPWRTVFVGLAIQVILAIGILYIPFIRVSFEFFGKVFVKILDFTKVGSEFLLGDLIDSDTYGVIFLFQVLPTIIFFSALTSLLFYWGIIQKVVWGLAWVFTKLLKISGAESLSVAGNIFLGQTESPLLIKAYLPKMSPSEIMLVMTGGMATLAGGVLAIYIAMLGGNDPQLRLEFAKHLLAASVMAAPAAIIFSKMLIPPTEAINKEIKISKDKIGSNVLDAITNGTSEGVKLAVNVAAMLLAFLALIAMFNYIFGKVGDWTHLNDVVANITNGKFEKFSLEFILGYGLAPLMWLIGVCPEDVALVGRLLGEKLILTEFVGYISLADMKSAGVFTQQKSIIMGTYLLCGFANFASIGIQIGGIGALAPSRRVLLSKYGMRALLAGTLASLMSATIIGMILG
;
A
#
# COMPACT_ATOMS: atom_id res chain seq x y z
N MET A 1 -0.23 -21.72 12.86
CA MET A 1 0.88 -21.58 11.91
C MET A 1 1.08 -22.83 11.05
N LYS A 2 1.30 -24.04 11.60
CA LYS A 2 1.50 -25.25 10.78
C LYS A 2 0.39 -25.52 9.74
N TYR A 3 -0.88 -25.48 10.15
CA TYR A 3 -1.98 -25.85 9.24
C TYR A 3 -2.31 -24.83 8.16
N VAL A 4 -2.04 -23.53 8.36
CA VAL A 4 -2.31 -22.49 7.36
C VAL A 4 -1.22 -22.44 6.30
N PHE A 5 0.04 -22.64 6.71
CA PHE A 5 1.17 -22.75 5.79
C PHE A 5 1.08 -24.03 4.95
N ILE A 6 0.67 -25.15 5.56
CA ILE A 6 0.41 -26.42 4.84
C ILE A 6 -0.77 -26.26 3.87
N LEU A 7 -1.85 -25.58 4.25
CA LEU A 7 -2.98 -25.34 3.33
C LEU A 7 -2.57 -24.48 2.12
N PHE A 8 -1.71 -23.48 2.33
CA PHE A 8 -1.22 -22.58 1.28
C PHE A 8 -0.31 -23.33 0.29
N VAL A 9 0.58 -24.18 0.80
CA VAL A 9 1.47 -25.02 -0.03
C VAL A 9 0.68 -26.11 -0.78
N PHE A 10 -0.34 -26.70 -0.14
CA PHE A 10 -1.13 -27.79 -0.73
C PHE A 10 -2.12 -27.31 -1.81
N PHE A 11 -2.68 -26.10 -1.69
CA PHE A 11 -3.48 -25.52 -2.77
C PHE A 11 -2.63 -24.91 -3.89
N GLY A 12 -1.43 -24.42 -3.57
CA GLY A 12 -0.45 -24.00 -4.58
C GLY A 12 -0.05 -25.15 -5.49
N SER A 13 0.27 -26.33 -4.94
CA SER A 13 0.73 -27.49 -5.73
C SER A 13 -0.36 -28.09 -6.63
N LEU A 14 -1.64 -28.01 -6.25
CA LEU A 14 -2.76 -28.51 -7.07
C LEU A 14 -2.98 -27.68 -8.35
N LEU A 15 -2.63 -26.39 -8.35
CA LEU A 15 -2.72 -25.50 -9.51
C LEU A 15 -1.52 -25.60 -10.47
N PHE A 16 -0.41 -26.25 -10.06
CA PHE A 16 0.79 -26.45 -10.88
C PHE A 16 0.70 -27.67 -11.83
N SER A 17 -0.44 -28.35 -11.90
CA SER A 17 -0.61 -29.58 -12.70
C SER A 17 -1.21 -29.39 -14.11
N LEU A 18 -1.39 -28.14 -14.57
CA LEU A 18 -1.84 -27.85 -15.95
C LEU A 18 -0.64 -27.53 -16.85
N PRO A 19 -0.48 -28.21 -18.01
CA PRO A 19 0.64 -27.93 -18.90
C PRO A 19 0.43 -26.58 -19.60
N LEU A 20 1.35 -25.64 -19.39
CA LEU A 20 1.47 -24.45 -20.24
C LEU A 20 2.16 -24.88 -21.54
N SER A 21 1.40 -24.93 -22.62
CA SER A 21 1.91 -25.10 -23.98
C SER A 21 1.91 -23.74 -24.70
N ALA A 22 2.90 -23.57 -25.58
CA ALA A 22 3.16 -22.47 -26.53
C ALA A 22 4.03 -21.32 -25.97
N GLN A 23 5.10 -20.86 -26.63
CA GLN A 23 5.68 -21.18 -27.93
C GLN A 23 7.16 -20.79 -27.92
N GLN A 24 7.97 -21.63 -28.53
CA GLN A 24 9.42 -21.50 -28.75
C GLN A 24 9.67 -20.56 -29.92
N ASP A 25 10.58 -19.60 -29.78
CA ASP A 25 11.40 -19.16 -30.91
C ASP A 25 12.76 -18.65 -30.42
N THR A 26 13.77 -19.13 -31.13
CA THR A 26 15.20 -19.16 -30.83
C THR A 26 15.87 -17.88 -31.30
N ILE A 27 16.70 -17.22 -30.47
CA ILE A 27 17.77 -16.35 -30.99
C ILE A 27 19.06 -16.61 -30.21
N SER A 28 20.02 -17.16 -30.96
CA SER A 28 21.39 -17.48 -30.56
C SER A 28 22.22 -16.22 -30.31
N GLN A 29 23.09 -16.31 -29.31
CA GLN A 29 24.16 -15.36 -29.05
C GLN A 29 25.19 -15.38 -30.20
N ASN A 30 25.66 -14.20 -30.59
CA ASN A 30 26.99 -14.04 -31.17
C ASN A 30 27.61 -12.76 -30.62
N GLU A 31 28.76 -12.92 -29.97
CA GLU A 31 29.65 -11.85 -29.54
C GLU A 31 30.35 -11.23 -30.75
N GLN A 32 30.40 -9.90 -30.82
CA GLN A 32 31.52 -9.18 -31.41
C GLN A 32 31.58 -7.75 -30.84
N SER A 33 32.68 -7.46 -30.14
CA SER A 33 33.09 -6.13 -29.68
C SER A 33 33.36 -5.21 -30.87
N GLU A 34 32.90 -3.95 -30.80
CA GLU A 34 33.74 -2.76 -31.02
C GLU A 34 33.03 -1.43 -30.66
N HIS A 35 33.78 -0.63 -29.90
CA HIS A 35 33.81 0.84 -29.75
C HIS A 35 32.58 1.71 -29.38
N VAL A 36 32.75 2.33 -28.21
CA VAL A 36 32.09 3.48 -27.59
C VAL A 36 31.73 4.62 -28.55
N THR A 37 30.46 5.07 -28.52
CA THR A 37 30.08 6.49 -28.59
C THR A 37 28.82 6.69 -27.75
N SER A 38 28.90 7.66 -26.83
CA SER A 38 27.87 8.11 -25.92
C SER A 38 26.61 8.60 -26.63
N THR A 39 25.43 8.12 -26.21
CA THR A 39 24.17 8.87 -26.37
C THR A 39 23.24 8.53 -25.21
N GLU A 40 23.33 9.33 -24.15
CA GLU A 40 22.35 9.42 -23.08
C GLU A 40 21.16 10.25 -23.58
N THR A 41 20.04 9.64 -23.96
CA THR A 41 18.66 10.21 -23.88
C THR A 41 17.65 9.24 -24.51
N GLU A 42 17.25 8.17 -23.81
CA GLU A 42 16.14 7.32 -24.32
C GLU A 42 15.29 6.61 -23.23
N SER A 43 15.65 6.71 -21.94
CA SER A 43 14.91 6.03 -20.86
C SER A 43 13.73 6.84 -20.30
N ALA A 44 13.80 8.17 -20.32
CA ALA A 44 12.76 9.04 -19.76
C ALA A 44 11.47 9.08 -20.62
N ASP A 45 11.62 9.13 -21.95
CA ASP A 45 10.50 9.29 -22.90
C ASP A 45 9.63 8.03 -23.01
N ASN A 46 10.24 6.85 -22.92
CA ASN A 46 9.52 5.57 -22.98
C ASN A 46 8.50 5.40 -21.84
N SER A 47 8.78 5.94 -20.65
CA SER A 47 7.87 5.80 -19.50
C SER A 47 6.57 6.61 -19.66
N VAL A 48 6.65 7.80 -20.26
CA VAL A 48 5.48 8.67 -20.54
C VAL A 48 4.67 8.15 -21.73
N ILE A 49 5.35 7.62 -22.76
CA ILE A 49 4.72 6.97 -23.92
C ILE A 49 3.97 5.68 -23.53
N LEU A 50 4.48 4.92 -22.56
CA LEU A 50 3.80 3.72 -22.05
C LEU A 50 2.54 4.06 -21.23
N LEU A 51 2.53 5.19 -20.54
CA LEU A 51 1.40 5.64 -19.69
C LEU A 51 0.24 6.21 -20.51
N SER A 52 0.51 6.88 -21.62
CA SER A 52 -0.53 7.27 -22.58
C SER A 52 -1.16 6.04 -23.25
N LYS A 53 -0.37 4.99 -23.53
CA LYS A 53 -0.82 3.73 -24.16
C LYS A 53 -1.79 2.90 -23.30
N VAL A 54 -1.70 2.93 -21.96
CA VAL A 54 -2.67 2.23 -21.07
C VAL A 54 -4.09 2.77 -21.22
N ARG A 55 -4.25 4.04 -21.59
CA ARG A 55 -5.59 4.58 -21.87
C ARG A 55 -6.18 4.07 -23.17
N GLU A 56 -5.37 3.47 -24.05
CA GLU A 56 -5.80 2.98 -25.36
C GLU A 56 -6.10 1.49 -25.39
N THR A 57 -5.81 0.73 -24.32
CA THR A 57 -6.21 -0.69 -24.25
C THR A 57 -7.74 -0.78 -24.05
N PRO A 58 -8.49 -1.34 -25.01
CA PRO A 58 -9.94 -1.43 -24.91
C PRO A 58 -10.33 -2.38 -23.80
N PHE A 59 -11.36 -2.01 -23.04
CA PHE A 59 -11.96 -2.82 -21.99
C PHE A 59 -12.24 -4.25 -22.48
N SER A 60 -11.68 -5.25 -21.80
CA SER A 60 -11.85 -6.65 -22.17
C SER A 60 -12.82 -7.37 -21.23
N ILE A 61 -13.78 -8.10 -21.81
CA ILE A 61 -14.70 -8.97 -21.06
C ILE A 61 -13.92 -10.00 -20.23
N MET A 62 -12.78 -10.49 -20.75
CA MET A 62 -11.92 -11.40 -20.01
C MET A 62 -11.35 -10.76 -18.75
N ASN A 63 -10.93 -9.48 -18.84
CA ASN A 63 -10.39 -8.74 -17.70
C ASN A 63 -11.49 -8.40 -16.67
N LEU A 64 -12.71 -8.11 -17.12
CA LEU A 64 -13.87 -7.99 -16.25
C LEU A 64 -14.13 -9.29 -15.46
N LEU A 65 -14.23 -10.42 -16.16
CA LEU A 65 -14.50 -11.72 -15.53
C LEU A 65 -13.39 -12.11 -14.55
N ARG A 66 -12.13 -11.86 -14.91
CA ARG A 66 -10.98 -12.11 -14.05
C ARG A 66 -10.97 -11.20 -12.81
N GLY A 67 -11.33 -9.92 -12.98
CA GLY A 67 -11.50 -8.99 -11.86
C GLY A 67 -12.61 -9.43 -10.91
N LEU A 68 -13.78 -9.82 -11.43
CA LEU A 68 -14.89 -10.34 -10.63
C LEU A 68 -14.50 -11.64 -9.90
N LEU A 69 -13.74 -12.53 -10.54
CA LEU A 69 -13.18 -13.71 -9.91
C LEU A 69 -12.26 -13.32 -8.74
N GLY A 70 -11.33 -12.40 -8.96
CA GLY A 70 -10.42 -11.89 -7.93
C GLY A 70 -11.16 -11.29 -6.74
N MET A 71 -12.15 -10.42 -6.99
CA MET A 71 -12.99 -9.84 -5.95
C MET A 71 -13.71 -10.93 -5.15
N SER A 72 -14.25 -11.94 -5.83
CA SER A 72 -14.95 -13.07 -5.20
C SER A 72 -14.00 -13.90 -4.35
N VAL A 73 -12.78 -14.17 -4.81
CA VAL A 73 -11.74 -14.89 -4.05
C VAL A 73 -11.38 -14.11 -2.77
N LEU A 74 -11.16 -12.80 -2.87
CA LEU A 74 -10.82 -11.98 -1.70
C LEU A 74 -11.95 -11.95 -0.66
N VAL A 75 -13.20 -11.81 -1.11
CA VAL A 75 -14.39 -11.93 -0.25
C VAL A 75 -14.47 -13.33 0.37
N ALA A 76 -14.20 -14.39 -0.40
CA ALA A 76 -14.17 -15.76 0.10
C ALA A 76 -13.09 -15.96 1.18
N ILE A 77 -11.91 -15.38 1.02
CA ILE A 77 -10.87 -15.39 2.06
C ILE A 77 -11.40 -14.70 3.33
N GLY A 78 -11.99 -13.51 3.20
CA GLY A 78 -12.62 -12.81 4.32
C GLY A 78 -13.70 -13.65 5.04
N PHE A 79 -14.49 -14.40 4.27
CA PHE A 79 -15.51 -15.31 4.79
C PHE A 79 -14.92 -16.52 5.53
N VAL A 80 -13.89 -17.16 4.95
CA VAL A 80 -13.23 -18.33 5.54
C VAL A 80 -12.61 -17.99 6.90
N PHE A 81 -11.96 -16.83 7.00
CA PHE A 81 -11.30 -16.36 8.23
C PHE A 81 -12.22 -15.60 9.20
N SER A 82 -13.51 -15.47 8.86
CA SER A 82 -14.50 -14.85 9.73
C SER A 82 -14.68 -15.59 11.05
N LYS A 83 -14.74 -14.84 12.16
CA LYS A 83 -15.05 -15.38 13.49
C LYS A 83 -16.50 -15.87 13.59
N ASP A 84 -17.42 -15.24 12.86
CA ASP A 84 -18.85 -15.55 12.91
C ASP A 84 -19.52 -15.35 11.54
N ARG A 85 -19.47 -16.39 10.72
CA ARG A 85 -19.97 -16.36 9.33
C ARG A 85 -21.46 -16.06 9.21
N LYS A 86 -22.24 -16.29 10.27
CA LYS A 86 -23.70 -16.08 10.25
C LYS A 86 -24.07 -14.61 10.42
N ASN A 87 -23.26 -13.86 11.15
CA ASN A 87 -23.53 -12.46 11.50
C ASN A 87 -22.80 -11.44 10.58
N ILE A 88 -22.20 -11.90 9.47
CA ILE A 88 -21.56 -11.01 8.50
C ILE A 88 -22.59 -10.00 7.97
N PRO A 89 -22.35 -8.68 8.07
CA PRO A 89 -23.28 -7.67 7.59
C PRO A 89 -23.17 -7.52 6.07
N TRP A 90 -23.78 -8.44 5.31
CA TRP A 90 -23.70 -8.48 3.84
C TRP A 90 -24.12 -7.19 3.15
N ARG A 91 -25.06 -6.43 3.73
CA ARG A 91 -25.38 -5.09 3.23
C ARG A 91 -24.16 -4.17 3.23
N THR A 92 -23.38 -4.15 4.31
CA THR A 92 -22.15 -3.35 4.42
C THR A 92 -21.10 -3.85 3.43
N VAL A 93 -20.99 -5.16 3.21
CA VAL A 93 -20.09 -5.76 2.22
C VAL A 93 -20.44 -5.28 0.81
N PHE A 94 -21.68 -5.49 0.36
CA PHE A 94 -22.10 -5.11 -1.00
C PHE A 94 -22.07 -3.61 -1.24
N VAL A 95 -22.54 -2.79 -0.28
CA VAL A 95 -22.48 -1.33 -0.41
C VAL A 95 -21.02 -0.85 -0.41
N GLY A 96 -20.14 -1.46 0.39
CA GLY A 96 -18.71 -1.13 0.39
C GLY A 96 -18.03 -1.44 -0.94
N LEU A 97 -18.31 -2.61 -1.53
CA LEU A 97 -17.80 -2.98 -2.86
C LEU A 97 -18.33 -2.02 -3.93
N ALA A 98 -19.63 -1.70 -3.89
CA ALA A 98 -20.24 -0.75 -4.81
C ALA A 98 -19.59 0.64 -4.71
N ILE A 99 -19.32 1.13 -3.50
CA ILE A 99 -18.62 2.40 -3.29
C ILE A 99 -17.23 2.37 -3.93
N GLN A 100 -16.45 1.29 -3.76
CA GLN A 100 -15.12 1.19 -4.37
C GLN A 100 -15.17 1.17 -5.90
N VAL A 101 -16.09 0.40 -6.48
CA VAL A 101 -16.25 0.35 -7.94
C VAL A 101 -16.70 1.71 -8.49
N ILE A 102 -17.67 2.36 -7.83
CA ILE A 102 -18.12 3.71 -8.22
C ILE A 102 -16.99 4.73 -8.11
N LEU A 103 -16.19 4.68 -7.04
CA LEU A 103 -15.04 5.57 -6.87
C LEU A 103 -14.00 5.32 -7.96
N ALA A 104 -13.66 4.06 -8.25
CA ALA A 104 -12.69 3.71 -9.28
C ALA A 104 -13.14 4.18 -10.68
N ILE A 105 -14.39 3.89 -11.06
CA ILE A 105 -14.97 4.37 -12.32
C ILE A 105 -15.03 5.91 -12.34
N GLY A 106 -15.40 6.53 -11.21
CA GLY A 106 -15.46 7.97 -11.07
C GLY A 106 -14.11 8.63 -11.33
N ILE A 107 -13.05 8.14 -10.70
CA ILE A 107 -11.69 8.67 -10.84
C ILE A 107 -11.15 8.44 -12.26
N LEU A 108 -11.44 7.28 -12.85
CA LEU A 108 -10.90 6.90 -14.16
C LEU A 108 -11.67 7.51 -15.33
N TYR A 109 -12.99 7.67 -15.27
CA TYR A 109 -13.81 8.10 -16.42
C TYR A 109 -14.55 9.42 -16.23
N ILE A 110 -14.90 9.84 -15.02
CA ILE A 110 -15.70 11.06 -14.82
C ILE A 110 -14.76 12.29 -14.78
N PRO A 111 -14.84 13.22 -15.75
CA PRO A 111 -13.87 14.32 -15.86
C PRO A 111 -13.80 15.20 -14.61
N PHE A 112 -14.94 15.52 -14.00
CA PHE A 112 -15.00 16.36 -12.80
C PHE A 112 -14.29 15.73 -11.59
N ILE A 113 -14.47 14.42 -11.38
CA ILE A 113 -13.80 13.69 -10.30
C ILE A 113 -12.30 13.61 -10.60
N ARG A 114 -11.93 13.31 -11.84
CA ARG A 114 -10.53 13.27 -12.28
C ARG A 114 -9.81 14.60 -12.04
N VAL A 115 -10.43 15.72 -12.41
CA VAL A 115 -9.89 17.08 -12.18
C VAL A 115 -9.73 17.36 -10.69
N SER A 116 -10.64 16.88 -9.85
CA SER A 116 -10.52 17.02 -8.40
C SER A 116 -9.29 16.27 -7.85
N PHE A 117 -9.07 15.02 -8.25
CA PHE A 117 -7.87 14.25 -7.85
C PHE A 117 -6.58 14.82 -8.44
N GLU A 118 -6.64 15.38 -9.65
CA GLU A 118 -5.51 16.08 -10.24
C GLU A 118 -5.16 17.36 -9.47
N PHE A 119 -6.17 18.13 -9.03
CA PHE A 119 -5.97 19.30 -8.18
C PHE A 119 -5.26 18.92 -6.89
N PHE A 120 -5.75 17.89 -6.17
CA PHE A 120 -5.08 17.42 -4.95
C PHE A 120 -3.69 16.87 -5.25
N GLY A 121 -3.49 16.14 -6.35
CA GLY A 121 -2.18 15.67 -6.78
C GLY A 121 -1.19 16.82 -7.00
N LYS A 122 -1.61 17.90 -7.66
CA LYS A 122 -0.80 19.11 -7.85
C LYS A 122 -0.45 19.78 -6.51
N VAL A 123 -1.37 19.79 -5.54
CA VAL A 123 -1.09 20.29 -4.19
C VAL A 123 0.01 19.47 -3.53
N PHE A 124 -0.04 18.13 -3.59
CA PHE A 124 1.01 17.26 -3.04
C PHE A 124 2.36 17.49 -3.72
N VAL A 125 2.40 17.57 -5.05
CA VAL A 125 3.63 17.88 -5.80
C VAL A 125 4.18 19.24 -5.38
N LYS A 126 3.32 20.26 -5.21
CA LYS A 126 3.77 21.58 -4.77
C LYS A 126 4.33 21.59 -3.35
N ILE A 127 3.78 20.77 -2.46
CA ILE A 127 4.33 20.61 -1.11
C ILE A 127 5.73 19.97 -1.14
N LEU A 128 5.98 19.03 -2.06
CA LEU A 128 7.33 18.49 -2.28
C LEU A 128 8.31 19.59 -2.68
N ASP A 129 7.91 20.51 -3.57
CA ASP A 129 8.74 21.66 -3.95
C ASP A 129 9.09 22.55 -2.75
N PHE A 130 8.14 22.82 -1.85
CA PHE A 130 8.41 23.62 -0.64
C PHE A 130 9.39 22.92 0.31
N THR A 131 9.28 21.60 0.43
CA THR A 131 10.23 20.80 1.21
C THR A 131 11.63 20.88 0.60
N LYS A 132 11.72 20.88 -0.73
CA LYS A 132 12.99 20.98 -1.45
C LYS A 132 13.75 22.26 -1.10
N VAL A 133 13.07 23.41 -1.06
CA VAL A 133 13.69 24.69 -0.65
C VAL A 133 14.32 24.61 0.74
N GLY A 134 13.62 24.02 1.72
CA GLY A 134 14.17 23.84 3.06
C GLY A 134 15.33 22.85 3.11
N SER A 135 15.29 21.83 2.26
CA SER A 135 16.34 20.80 2.17
C SER A 135 17.60 21.33 1.48
N GLU A 136 17.46 22.12 0.40
CA GLU A 136 18.53 22.85 -0.28
C GLU A 136 19.25 23.79 0.69
N PHE A 137 18.52 24.50 1.56
CA PHE A 137 19.12 25.35 2.58
C PHE A 137 19.97 24.57 3.61
N LEU A 138 19.49 23.40 4.04
CA LEU A 138 20.15 22.61 5.08
C LEU A 138 21.31 21.74 4.56
N LEU A 139 21.20 21.26 3.33
CA LEU A 139 22.06 20.21 2.77
C LEU A 139 22.89 20.69 1.57
N GLY A 140 22.59 21.87 1.02
CA GLY A 140 23.28 22.43 -0.14
C GLY A 140 23.23 21.48 -1.34
N ASP A 141 24.36 21.34 -2.01
CA ASP A 141 24.52 20.55 -3.23
C ASP A 141 24.29 19.04 -3.02
N LEU A 142 24.23 18.54 -1.78
CA LEU A 142 23.96 17.11 -1.50
C LEU A 142 22.58 16.64 -1.94
N ILE A 143 21.66 17.56 -2.26
CA ILE A 143 20.35 17.24 -2.83
C ILE A 143 20.38 17.14 -4.36
N ASP A 144 21.46 17.60 -5.01
CA ASP A 144 21.58 17.56 -6.46
C ASP A 144 21.75 16.13 -6.97
N SER A 145 20.72 15.65 -7.68
CA SER A 145 20.70 14.31 -8.26
C SER A 145 21.67 14.15 -9.42
N ASP A 146 22.03 15.24 -10.10
CA ASP A 146 22.88 15.16 -11.28
C ASP A 146 24.35 14.97 -10.87
N THR A 147 24.73 15.57 -9.74
CA THR A 147 26.09 15.44 -9.18
C THR A 147 26.26 14.18 -8.32
N TYR A 148 25.31 13.88 -7.44
CA TYR A 148 25.48 12.83 -6.40
C TYR A 148 24.57 11.61 -6.58
N GLY A 149 23.72 11.61 -7.61
CA GLY A 149 22.63 10.66 -7.72
C GLY A 149 21.53 10.92 -6.69
N VAL A 150 20.50 10.08 -6.72
CA VAL A 150 19.37 10.17 -5.79
C VAL A 150 19.78 9.68 -4.40
N ILE A 151 20.17 10.61 -3.52
CA ILE A 151 20.44 10.27 -2.11
C ILE A 151 19.13 10.25 -1.33
N PHE A 152 18.64 9.04 -1.10
CA PHE A 152 17.39 8.79 -0.36
C PHE A 152 17.28 9.57 0.96
N LEU A 153 18.35 9.58 1.76
CA LEU A 153 18.39 10.24 3.08
C LEU A 153 18.09 11.75 2.99
N PHE A 154 18.55 12.40 1.92
CA PHE A 154 18.51 13.85 1.74
C PHE A 154 17.33 14.33 0.90
N GLN A 155 16.84 13.49 -0.02
CA GLN A 155 15.73 13.87 -0.90
C GLN A 155 14.36 13.43 -0.37
N VAL A 156 14.29 12.33 0.40
CA VAL A 156 13.02 11.69 0.76
C VAL A 156 12.63 11.93 2.22
N LEU A 157 13.56 11.80 3.16
CA LEU A 157 13.25 11.91 4.59
C LEU A 157 12.85 13.32 5.05
N PRO A 158 13.39 14.44 4.53
CA PRO A 158 12.93 15.77 4.92
C PRO A 158 11.43 16.00 4.65
N THR A 159 10.87 15.32 3.64
CA THR A 159 9.43 15.35 3.34
C THR A 159 8.60 14.84 4.52
N ILE A 160 9.06 13.80 5.24
CA ILE A 160 8.37 13.29 6.45
C ILE A 160 8.25 14.39 7.50
N ILE A 161 9.36 15.10 7.74
CA ILE A 161 9.45 16.14 8.77
C ILE A 161 8.49 17.28 8.43
N PHE A 162 8.56 17.79 7.20
CA PHE A 162 7.70 18.88 6.75
C PHE A 162 6.21 18.51 6.76
N PHE A 163 5.85 17.34 6.22
CA PHE A 163 4.46 16.91 6.21
C PHE A 163 3.91 16.63 7.61
N SER A 164 4.73 16.12 8.54
CA SER A 164 4.31 15.93 9.92
C SER A 164 3.99 17.27 10.60
N ALA A 165 4.84 18.29 10.38
CA ALA A 165 4.59 19.65 10.84
C ALA A 165 3.32 20.25 10.22
N LEU A 166 3.13 20.11 8.91
CA LEU A 166 1.96 20.60 8.19
C LEU A 166 0.67 19.91 8.67
N THR A 167 0.71 18.58 8.83
CA THR A 167 -0.45 17.81 9.28
C THR A 167 -0.84 18.19 10.71
N SER A 168 0.14 18.38 11.59
CA SER A 168 -0.07 18.86 12.95
C SER A 168 -0.71 20.26 12.96
N LEU A 169 -0.27 21.16 12.09
CA LEU A 169 -0.85 22.49 11.92
C LEU A 169 -2.31 22.43 11.44
N LEU A 170 -2.59 21.63 10.42
CA LEU A 170 -3.96 21.43 9.89
C LEU A 170 -4.89 20.81 10.94
N PHE A 171 -4.35 19.95 11.81
CA PHE A 171 -5.07 19.41 12.96
C PHE A 171 -5.36 20.48 14.01
N TYR A 172 -4.38 21.34 14.35
CA TYR A 172 -4.57 22.45 15.29
C TYR A 172 -5.66 23.42 14.81
N TRP A 173 -5.70 23.73 13.52
CA TRP A 173 -6.74 24.58 12.92
C TRP A 173 -8.12 23.93 12.79
N GLY A 174 -8.26 22.64 13.07
CA GLY A 174 -9.56 21.98 12.96
C GLY A 174 -9.94 21.59 11.52
N ILE A 175 -9.02 21.72 10.54
CA ILE A 175 -9.33 21.47 9.12
C ILE A 175 -9.54 19.98 8.87
N ILE A 176 -8.63 19.15 9.37
CA ILE A 176 -8.73 17.68 9.26
C ILE A 176 -10.03 17.19 9.88
N GLN A 177 -10.40 17.72 11.04
CA GLN A 177 -11.61 17.35 11.77
C GLN A 177 -12.87 17.63 10.94
N LYS A 178 -12.94 18.77 10.24
CA LYS A 178 -14.09 19.10 9.37
C LYS A 178 -14.23 18.12 8.19
N VAL A 179 -13.12 17.82 7.52
CA VAL A 179 -13.10 16.90 6.37
C VAL A 179 -13.46 15.48 6.81
N VAL A 180 -12.82 15.01 7.89
CA VAL A 180 -13.03 13.68 8.46
C VAL A 180 -14.46 13.51 8.96
N TRP A 181 -15.07 14.55 9.54
CA TRP A 181 -16.48 14.51 9.94
C TRP A 181 -17.41 14.24 8.77
N GLY A 182 -17.21 14.93 7.64
CA GLY A 182 -18.03 14.75 6.43
C GLY A 182 -17.94 13.33 5.87
N LEU A 183 -16.72 12.79 5.76
CA LEU A 183 -16.51 11.41 5.31
C LEU A 183 -17.07 10.39 6.31
N ALA A 184 -16.90 10.64 7.61
CA ALA A 184 -17.46 9.78 8.64
C ALA A 184 -18.99 9.77 8.60
N TRP A 185 -19.62 10.92 8.33
CA TRP A 185 -21.07 10.98 8.14
C TRP A 185 -21.52 10.12 6.95
N VAL A 186 -20.79 10.18 5.82
CA VAL A 186 -21.07 9.34 4.65
C VAL A 186 -20.96 7.85 5.00
N PHE A 187 -19.88 7.43 5.63
CA PHE A 187 -19.68 6.01 5.99
C PHE A 187 -20.68 5.54 7.04
N THR A 188 -20.95 6.33 8.08
CA THR A 188 -21.97 6.02 9.11
C THR A 188 -23.35 5.81 8.49
N LYS A 189 -23.73 6.65 7.52
CA LYS A 189 -25.05 6.58 6.86
C LYS A 189 -25.15 5.46 5.83
N LEU A 190 -24.16 5.31 4.96
CA LEU A 190 -24.21 4.34 3.86
C LEU A 190 -23.87 2.91 4.32
N LEU A 191 -22.82 2.76 5.13
CA LEU A 191 -22.26 1.48 5.54
C LEU A 191 -22.79 0.99 6.89
N LYS A 192 -23.60 1.81 7.58
CA LYS A 192 -24.24 1.50 8.87
C LYS A 192 -23.23 1.07 9.95
N ILE A 193 -22.12 1.78 10.05
CA ILE A 193 -21.10 1.61 11.10
C ILE A 193 -21.28 2.66 12.20
N SER A 194 -20.59 2.48 13.34
CA SER A 194 -20.67 3.43 14.46
C SER A 194 -19.95 4.74 14.15
N GLY A 195 -20.35 5.83 14.82
CA GLY A 195 -19.78 7.14 14.57
C GLY A 195 -18.28 7.23 14.93
N ALA A 196 -17.88 6.58 16.01
CA ALA A 196 -16.48 6.56 16.46
C ALA A 196 -15.58 5.78 15.50
N GLU A 197 -15.94 4.55 15.12
CA GLU A 197 -15.13 3.79 14.17
C GLU A 197 -15.13 4.44 12.77
N SER A 198 -16.22 5.12 12.42
CA SER A 198 -16.31 5.88 11.18
C SER A 198 -15.39 7.10 11.15
N LEU A 199 -15.22 7.81 12.26
CA LEU A 199 -14.26 8.91 12.37
C LEU A 199 -12.83 8.41 12.24
N SER A 200 -12.51 7.27 12.84
CA SER A 200 -11.16 6.70 12.73
C SER A 200 -10.85 6.24 11.30
N VAL A 201 -11.75 5.50 10.64
CA VAL A 201 -11.48 5.05 9.26
C VAL A 201 -11.44 6.23 8.27
N ALA A 202 -12.27 7.26 8.46
CA ALA A 202 -12.19 8.49 7.67
C ALA A 202 -10.91 9.29 7.95
N GLY A 203 -10.46 9.34 9.21
CA GLY A 203 -9.20 9.96 9.62
C GLY A 203 -8.00 9.29 8.97
N ASN A 204 -8.03 7.96 8.89
CA ASN A 204 -6.96 7.13 8.32
C ASN A 204 -6.68 7.39 6.82
N ILE A 205 -7.59 8.06 6.10
CA ILE A 205 -7.34 8.50 4.71
C ILE A 205 -6.22 9.56 4.65
N PHE A 206 -6.04 10.33 5.74
CA PHE A 206 -5.11 11.45 5.81
C PHE A 206 -4.04 11.26 6.89
N LEU A 207 -4.42 10.64 8.00
CA LEU A 207 -3.62 10.40 9.18
C LEU A 207 -3.14 8.95 9.21
N GLY A 208 -2.02 8.67 9.86
CA GLY A 208 -1.52 7.32 10.03
C GLY A 208 -2.25 6.54 11.12
N GLN A 209 -1.87 5.26 11.23
CA GLN A 209 -2.47 4.29 12.13
C GLN A 209 -2.38 4.64 13.62
N THR A 210 -1.47 5.55 14.00
CA THR A 210 -1.27 6.03 15.37
C THR A 210 -1.93 7.39 15.63
N GLU A 211 -2.06 8.25 14.62
CA GLU A 211 -2.66 9.58 14.80
C GLU A 211 -4.18 9.55 14.63
N SER A 212 -4.72 8.75 13.71
CA SER A 212 -6.17 8.65 13.50
C SER A 212 -6.95 8.27 14.78
N PRO A 213 -6.50 7.30 15.59
CA PRO A 213 -7.14 6.98 16.87
C PRO A 213 -7.22 8.14 17.88
N LEU A 214 -6.39 9.19 17.75
CA LEU A 214 -6.48 10.38 18.61
C LEU A 214 -7.82 11.10 18.47
N LEU A 215 -8.39 11.11 17.25
CA LEU A 215 -9.69 11.73 16.97
C LEU A 215 -10.83 11.13 17.80
N ILE A 216 -10.64 9.87 18.24
CA ILE A 216 -11.63 9.06 18.94
C ILE A 216 -11.13 8.57 20.29
N LYS A 217 -10.07 9.18 20.84
CA LYS A 217 -9.41 8.77 22.09
C LYS A 217 -10.40 8.50 23.23
N ALA A 218 -11.40 9.37 23.40
CA ALA A 218 -12.41 9.25 24.45
C ALA A 218 -13.34 8.02 24.30
N TYR A 219 -13.46 7.46 23.10
CA TYR A 219 -14.33 6.31 22.79
C TYR A 219 -13.61 4.98 22.89
N LEU A 220 -12.29 4.94 22.62
CA LEU A 220 -11.50 3.70 22.58
C LEU A 220 -11.72 2.77 23.80
N PRO A 221 -11.79 3.27 25.06
CA PRO A 221 -12.02 2.40 26.21
C PRO A 221 -13.40 1.73 26.22
N LYS A 222 -14.39 2.24 25.48
CA LYS A 222 -15.78 1.77 25.46
C LYS A 222 -16.18 1.05 24.16
N MET A 223 -15.35 1.09 23.13
CA MET A 223 -15.63 0.44 21.85
C MET A 223 -15.76 -1.08 21.97
N SER A 224 -16.71 -1.63 21.22
CA SER A 224 -16.91 -3.07 21.05
C SER A 224 -15.73 -3.71 20.31
N PRO A 225 -15.58 -5.04 20.36
CA PRO A 225 -14.51 -5.73 19.63
C PRO A 225 -14.54 -5.51 18.12
N SER A 226 -15.73 -5.39 17.50
CA SER A 226 -15.87 -5.13 16.06
C SER A 226 -15.45 -3.71 15.70
N GLU A 227 -15.68 -2.74 16.59
CA GLU A 227 -15.24 -1.36 16.41
C GLU A 227 -13.72 -1.23 16.53
N ILE A 228 -13.11 -1.86 17.54
CA ILE A 228 -11.65 -1.91 17.68
C ILE A 228 -11.01 -2.61 16.48
N MET A 229 -11.62 -3.68 15.96
CA MET A 229 -11.16 -4.33 14.74
C MET A 229 -11.12 -3.36 13.56
N LEU A 230 -12.11 -2.48 13.38
CA LEU A 230 -12.10 -1.48 12.31
C LEU A 230 -11.07 -0.38 12.53
N VAL A 231 -10.87 0.09 13.77
CA VAL A 231 -9.80 1.05 14.07
C VAL A 231 -8.44 0.48 13.65
N MET A 232 -8.15 -0.77 14.02
CA MET A 232 -6.91 -1.43 13.65
C MET A 232 -6.79 -1.66 12.14
N THR A 233 -7.85 -2.20 11.53
CA THR A 233 -7.87 -2.50 10.09
C THR A 233 -7.74 -1.25 9.25
N GLY A 234 -8.46 -0.18 9.61
CA GLY A 234 -8.40 1.11 8.94
C GLY A 234 -6.99 1.67 8.93
N GLY A 235 -6.27 1.59 10.07
CA GLY A 235 -4.88 2.03 10.14
C GLY A 235 -3.93 1.20 9.28
N MET A 236 -4.16 -0.12 9.14
CA MET A 236 -3.31 -0.97 8.28
C MET A 236 -3.67 -0.88 6.79
N ALA A 237 -4.91 -0.55 6.47
CA ALA A 237 -5.39 -0.51 5.09
C ALA A 237 -4.97 0.76 4.34
N THR A 238 -4.71 1.86 5.05
CA THR A 238 -4.45 3.18 4.46
C THR A 238 -3.01 3.66 4.70
N LEU A 239 -2.67 4.80 4.10
CA LEU A 239 -1.40 5.50 4.28
C LEU A 239 -1.63 6.89 4.89
N ALA A 240 -0.67 7.35 5.67
CA ALA A 240 -0.62 8.74 6.12
C ALA A 240 -0.23 9.68 4.97
N GLY A 241 -0.74 10.90 4.97
CA GLY A 241 -0.41 11.90 3.95
C GLY A 241 1.10 12.18 3.85
N GLY A 242 1.83 12.14 4.97
CA GLY A 242 3.27 12.38 4.98
C GLY A 242 4.10 11.32 4.26
N VAL A 243 3.73 10.03 4.37
CA VAL A 243 4.41 8.96 3.62
C VAL A 243 3.90 8.86 2.18
N LEU A 244 2.68 9.32 1.89
CA LEU A 244 2.15 9.38 0.53
C LEU A 244 3.05 10.21 -0.39
N ALA A 245 3.51 11.36 0.11
CA ALA A 245 4.37 12.28 -0.61
C ALA A 245 5.72 11.66 -1.01
N ILE A 246 6.25 10.78 -0.15
CA ILE A 246 7.47 10.02 -0.42
C ILE A 246 7.26 9.05 -1.58
N TYR A 247 6.17 8.30 -1.56
CA TYR A 247 5.90 7.31 -2.61
C TYR A 247 5.63 7.99 -3.96
N ILE A 248 5.05 9.19 -3.95
CA ILE A 248 4.95 10.06 -5.12
C ILE A 248 6.35 10.42 -5.66
N ALA A 249 7.26 10.84 -4.76
CA ALA A 249 8.63 11.18 -5.14
C ALA A 249 9.42 9.98 -5.67
N MET A 250 9.31 8.82 -5.02
CA MET A 250 9.99 7.58 -5.43
C MET A 250 9.53 7.09 -6.81
N LEU A 251 8.21 6.99 -7.02
CA LEU A 251 7.67 6.42 -8.25
C LEU A 251 7.73 7.40 -9.42
N GLY A 252 7.57 8.69 -9.12
CA GLY A 252 7.62 9.79 -10.09
C GLY A 252 9.03 10.27 -10.43
N GLY A 253 10.04 9.95 -9.62
CA GLY A 253 11.41 10.41 -9.83
C GLY A 253 11.48 11.93 -9.89
N ASN A 254 12.23 12.50 -10.83
CA ASN A 254 12.29 13.95 -11.08
C ASN A 254 11.24 14.47 -12.08
N ASP A 255 10.39 13.61 -12.62
CA ASP A 255 9.38 13.99 -13.63
C ASP A 255 8.08 14.48 -12.95
N PRO A 256 7.69 15.75 -13.13
CA PRO A 256 6.47 16.30 -12.55
C PRO A 256 5.18 15.64 -13.06
N GLN A 257 5.15 15.16 -14.31
CA GLN A 257 3.99 14.50 -14.90
C GLN A 257 3.81 13.11 -14.28
N LEU A 258 4.89 12.33 -14.16
CA LEU A 258 4.86 11.03 -13.48
C LEU A 258 4.50 11.18 -12.00
N ARG A 259 5.07 12.18 -11.30
CA ARG A 259 4.69 12.48 -9.91
C ARG A 259 3.19 12.77 -9.79
N LEU A 260 2.64 13.59 -10.68
CA LEU A 260 1.21 13.89 -10.70
C LEU A 260 0.38 12.63 -10.98
N GLU A 261 0.86 11.74 -11.84
CA GLU A 261 0.20 10.47 -12.13
C GLU A 261 0.14 9.53 -10.92
N PHE A 262 1.27 9.25 -10.31
CA PHE A 262 1.31 8.43 -9.09
C PHE A 262 0.58 9.09 -7.94
N ALA A 263 0.59 10.43 -7.83
CA ALA A 263 -0.21 11.15 -6.85
C ALA A 263 -1.71 10.87 -7.01
N LYS A 264 -2.24 10.89 -8.23
CA LYS A 264 -3.65 10.54 -8.48
C LYS A 264 -3.97 9.11 -8.04
N HIS A 265 -3.12 8.15 -8.40
CA HIS A 265 -3.32 6.74 -8.06
C HIS A 265 -3.20 6.48 -6.55
N LEU A 266 -2.20 7.05 -5.89
CA LEU A 266 -1.98 6.91 -4.45
C LEU A 266 -3.10 7.58 -3.63
N LEU A 267 -3.57 8.76 -4.04
CA LEU A 267 -4.73 9.42 -3.42
C LEU A 267 -6.00 8.58 -3.61
N ALA A 268 -6.22 8.05 -4.81
CA ALA A 268 -7.35 7.17 -5.10
C ALA A 268 -7.29 5.89 -4.25
N ALA A 269 -6.12 5.27 -4.14
CA ALA A 269 -5.89 4.08 -3.33
C ALA A 269 -6.23 4.34 -1.86
N SER A 270 -5.76 5.45 -1.28
CA SER A 270 -6.08 5.83 0.11
C SER A 270 -7.58 6.01 0.35
N VAL A 271 -8.31 6.65 -0.57
CA VAL A 271 -9.76 6.83 -0.43
C VAL A 271 -10.53 5.51 -0.61
N MET A 272 -10.12 4.67 -1.58
CA MET A 272 -10.73 3.36 -1.82
C MET A 272 -10.45 2.36 -0.69
N ALA A 273 -9.32 2.49 0.00
CA ALA A 273 -8.94 1.62 1.11
C ALA A 273 -9.90 1.75 2.31
N ALA A 274 -10.53 2.90 2.54
CA ALA A 274 -11.46 3.09 3.66
C ALA A 274 -12.71 2.18 3.59
N PRO A 275 -13.51 2.16 2.51
CA PRO A 275 -14.61 1.19 2.37
C PRO A 275 -14.10 -0.25 2.34
N ALA A 276 -12.92 -0.52 1.76
CA ALA A 276 -12.34 -1.86 1.75
C ALA A 276 -12.00 -2.36 3.17
N ALA A 277 -11.41 -1.50 4.00
CA ALA A 277 -11.14 -1.75 5.41
C ALA A 277 -12.43 -2.05 6.19
N ILE A 278 -13.50 -1.29 5.93
CA ILE A 278 -14.81 -1.52 6.54
C ILE A 278 -15.34 -2.91 6.18
N ILE A 279 -15.28 -3.30 4.90
CA ILE A 279 -15.74 -4.63 4.45
C ILE A 279 -15.01 -5.73 5.21
N PHE A 280 -13.68 -5.79 5.10
CA PHE A 280 -12.93 -6.92 5.64
C PHE A 280 -12.88 -6.93 7.17
N SER A 281 -12.87 -5.76 7.82
CA SER A 281 -13.01 -5.68 9.29
C SER A 281 -14.33 -6.29 9.75
N LYS A 282 -15.45 -5.88 9.13
CA LYS A 282 -16.79 -6.34 9.50
C LYS A 282 -17.08 -7.77 9.08
N MET A 283 -16.39 -8.30 8.07
CA MET A 283 -16.43 -9.73 7.76
C MET A 283 -15.66 -10.55 8.78
N LEU A 284 -14.45 -10.13 9.16
CA LEU A 284 -13.58 -10.92 10.04
C LEU A 284 -14.04 -10.91 11.50
N ILE A 285 -14.49 -9.76 12.01
CA ILE A 285 -15.11 -9.61 13.33
C ILE A 285 -16.45 -8.88 13.16
N PRO A 286 -17.54 -9.61 12.86
CA PRO A 286 -18.85 -9.02 12.69
C PRO A 286 -19.37 -8.35 13.97
N PRO A 287 -20.16 -7.27 13.85
CA PRO A 287 -20.75 -6.59 15.00
C PRO A 287 -21.91 -7.42 15.58
N THR A 288 -21.91 -7.62 16.89
CA THR A 288 -22.97 -8.33 17.64
C THR A 288 -23.73 -7.41 18.60
N GLU A 289 -23.25 -6.20 18.81
CA GLU A 289 -23.80 -5.21 19.75
C GLU A 289 -24.46 -4.05 19.00
N ALA A 290 -25.37 -3.33 19.66
CA ALA A 290 -25.97 -2.14 19.09
C ALA A 290 -24.92 -1.04 18.89
N ILE A 291 -24.94 -0.40 17.71
CA ILE A 291 -23.98 0.65 17.35
C ILE A 291 -24.46 2.04 17.81
N ASN A 292 -23.54 2.83 18.36
CA ASN A 292 -23.78 4.26 18.57
C ASN A 292 -23.39 5.04 17.31
N LYS A 293 -24.37 5.71 16.69
CA LYS A 293 -24.16 6.48 15.44
C LYS A 293 -23.75 7.94 15.68
N GLU A 294 -23.60 8.35 16.93
CA GLU A 294 -23.20 9.70 17.26
C GLU A 294 -21.75 9.98 16.82
N ILE A 295 -21.56 11.03 16.02
CA ILE A 295 -20.27 11.46 15.50
C ILE A 295 -19.82 12.68 16.30
N LYS A 296 -18.99 12.45 17.30
CA LYS A 296 -18.42 13.49 18.16
C LYS A 296 -16.90 13.37 18.15
N ILE A 297 -16.22 14.41 17.66
CA ILE A 297 -14.75 14.48 17.59
C ILE A 297 -14.21 14.92 18.94
N SER A 298 -13.09 14.33 19.39
CA SER A 298 -12.40 14.85 20.58
C SER A 298 -11.97 16.30 20.36
N LYS A 299 -12.14 17.14 21.38
CA LYS A 299 -11.66 18.54 21.35
C LYS A 299 -10.20 18.68 21.77
N ASP A 300 -9.50 17.55 21.98
CA ASP A 300 -8.07 17.55 22.29
C ASP A 300 -7.30 18.24 21.15
N LYS A 301 -6.60 19.33 21.46
CA LYS A 301 -5.76 20.05 20.51
C LYS A 301 -4.34 19.49 20.51
N ILE A 302 -3.70 19.47 19.35
CA ILE A 302 -2.26 19.27 19.25
C ILE A 302 -1.61 20.64 19.40
N GLY A 303 -0.87 20.85 20.49
CA GLY A 303 -0.20 22.12 20.78
C GLY A 303 -1.12 23.18 21.39
N SER A 304 -0.49 24.10 22.12
CA SER A 304 -1.10 25.26 22.78
C SER A 304 -1.33 26.44 21.82
N ASN A 305 -0.52 26.56 20.77
CA ASN A 305 -0.58 27.60 19.74
C ASN A 305 -0.05 27.09 18.39
N VAL A 306 -0.09 27.92 17.35
CA VAL A 306 0.34 27.57 15.98
C VAL A 306 1.80 27.11 15.94
N LEU A 307 2.71 27.85 16.58
CA LEU A 307 4.15 27.51 16.57
C LEU A 307 4.41 26.22 17.35
N ASP A 308 3.71 26.04 18.47
CA ASP A 308 3.77 24.80 19.26
C ASP A 308 3.24 23.60 18.45
N ALA A 309 2.15 23.75 17.71
CA ALA A 309 1.64 22.69 16.83
C ALA A 309 2.65 22.30 15.74
N ILE A 310 3.26 23.28 15.07
CA ILE A 310 4.32 23.04 14.08
C ILE A 310 5.52 22.35 14.74
N THR A 311 5.99 22.84 15.89
CA THR A 311 7.18 22.31 16.59
C THR A 311 6.99 20.87 17.06
N ASN A 312 5.82 20.55 17.61
CA ASN A 312 5.47 19.18 17.99
C ASN A 312 5.40 18.28 16.75
N GLY A 313 4.76 18.75 15.67
CA GLY A 313 4.68 18.02 14.41
C GLY A 313 6.06 17.76 13.80
N THR A 314 6.96 18.75 13.80
CA THR A 314 8.35 18.59 13.35
C THR A 314 9.09 17.55 14.18
N SER A 315 8.97 17.59 15.51
CA SER A 315 9.65 16.65 16.40
C SER A 315 9.19 15.21 16.20
N GLU A 316 7.88 15.00 16.04
CA GLU A 316 7.34 13.68 15.67
C GLU A 316 7.79 13.25 14.27
N GLY A 317 7.86 14.19 13.33
CA GLY A 317 8.36 13.95 11.99
C GLY A 317 9.83 13.51 11.97
N VAL A 318 10.68 14.12 12.80
CA VAL A 318 12.09 13.71 12.96
C VAL A 318 12.20 12.29 13.50
N LYS A 319 11.45 11.96 14.57
CA LYS A 319 11.43 10.59 15.10
C LYS A 319 10.99 9.59 14.05
N LEU A 320 9.94 9.91 13.29
CA LEU A 320 9.45 9.07 12.21
C LEU A 320 10.51 8.90 11.10
N ALA A 321 11.16 9.97 10.66
CA ALA A 321 12.19 9.95 9.63
C ALA A 321 13.40 9.09 10.04
N VAL A 322 13.89 9.25 11.27
CA VAL A 322 14.99 8.44 11.81
C VAL A 322 14.61 6.97 11.91
N ASN A 323 13.39 6.68 12.39
CA ASN A 323 12.89 5.31 12.47
C ASN A 323 12.80 4.66 11.08
N VAL A 324 12.32 5.38 10.06
CA VAL A 324 12.29 4.90 8.68
C VAL A 324 13.71 4.63 8.18
N ALA A 325 14.64 5.56 8.33
CA ALA A 325 16.04 5.39 7.90
C ALA A 325 16.69 4.15 8.53
N ALA A 326 16.59 4.03 9.86
CA ALA A 326 17.17 2.92 10.60
C ALA A 326 16.54 1.57 10.21
N MET A 327 15.20 1.55 10.06
CA MET A 327 14.46 0.37 9.63
C MET A 327 14.88 -0.10 8.24
N LEU A 328 15.05 0.81 7.28
CA LEU A 328 15.47 0.46 5.92
C LEU A 328 16.88 -0.11 5.88
N LEU A 329 17.82 0.54 6.56
CA LEU A 329 19.19 0.04 6.66
C LEU A 329 19.21 -1.38 7.23
N ALA A 330 18.50 -1.60 8.35
CA ALA A 330 18.44 -2.90 9.00
C ALA A 330 17.79 -3.96 8.10
N PHE A 331 16.65 -3.66 7.46
CA PHE A 331 15.96 -4.65 6.64
C PHE A 331 16.66 -4.97 5.34
N LEU A 332 17.25 -4.00 4.64
CA LEU A 332 18.03 -4.28 3.43
C LEU A 332 19.25 -5.16 3.76
N ALA A 333 19.93 -4.89 4.88
CA ALA A 333 21.02 -5.74 5.37
C ALA A 333 20.54 -7.16 5.73
N LEU A 334 19.37 -7.29 6.37
CA LEU A 334 18.78 -8.59 6.69
C LEU A 334 18.35 -9.36 5.43
N ILE A 335 17.76 -8.70 4.43
CA ILE A 335 17.43 -9.33 3.14
C ILE A 335 18.71 -9.85 2.49
N ALA A 336 19.76 -9.04 2.40
CA ALA A 336 21.04 -9.45 1.84
C ALA A 336 21.62 -10.66 2.59
N MET A 337 21.55 -10.66 3.93
CA MET A 337 21.97 -11.78 4.76
C MET A 337 21.13 -13.04 4.51
N PHE A 338 19.80 -12.93 4.45
CA PHE A 338 18.92 -14.07 4.17
C PHE A 338 19.14 -14.63 2.78
N ASN A 339 19.32 -13.78 1.76
CA ASN A 339 19.62 -14.20 0.40
C ASN A 339 20.97 -14.90 0.31
N TYR A 340 21.98 -14.44 1.06
CA TYR A 340 23.26 -15.14 1.17
C TYR A 340 23.07 -16.54 1.76
N ILE A 341 22.32 -16.66 2.86
CA ILE A 341 22.05 -17.95 3.52
C ILE A 341 21.25 -18.87 2.59
N PHE A 342 20.18 -18.38 1.97
CA PHE A 342 19.34 -19.15 1.05
C PHE A 342 20.10 -19.57 -0.21
N GLY A 343 20.97 -18.71 -0.74
CA GLY A 343 21.87 -19.07 -1.82
C GLY A 343 22.77 -20.24 -1.45
N LYS A 344 23.37 -20.23 -0.23
CA LYS A 344 24.19 -21.34 0.27
C LYS A 344 23.41 -22.62 0.51
N VAL A 345 22.21 -22.52 1.07
CA VAL A 345 21.31 -23.67 1.21
C VAL A 345 20.94 -24.22 -0.17
N GLY A 346 20.71 -23.34 -1.14
CA GLY A 346 20.41 -23.70 -2.51
C GLY A 346 21.57 -24.40 -3.22
N ASP A 347 22.82 -24.02 -2.92
CA ASP A 347 24.02 -24.71 -3.41
C ASP A 347 24.09 -26.14 -2.83
N TRP A 348 23.82 -26.30 -1.53
CA TRP A 348 23.90 -27.61 -0.85
C TRP A 348 22.77 -28.57 -1.23
N THR A 349 21.62 -28.04 -1.63
CA THR A 349 20.41 -28.83 -1.92
C THR A 349 20.11 -28.94 -3.41
N HIS A 350 20.97 -28.40 -4.28
CA HIS A 350 20.73 -28.23 -5.72
C HIS A 350 19.46 -27.43 -6.06
N LEU A 351 18.88 -26.70 -5.10
CA LEU A 351 17.71 -25.87 -5.34
C LEU A 351 18.03 -24.67 -6.23
N ASN A 352 19.27 -24.19 -6.26
CA ASN A 352 19.66 -23.10 -7.16
C ASN A 352 19.46 -23.52 -8.63
N ASP A 353 19.86 -24.73 -9.00
CA ASP A 353 19.67 -25.27 -10.35
C ASP A 353 18.19 -25.44 -10.69
N VAL A 354 17.40 -25.94 -9.72
CA VAL A 354 15.94 -26.10 -9.88
C VAL A 354 15.27 -24.73 -10.09
N VAL A 355 15.65 -23.74 -9.29
CA VAL A 355 15.12 -22.37 -9.39
C VAL A 355 15.50 -21.75 -10.73
N ALA A 356 16.76 -21.84 -11.13
CA ALA A 356 17.21 -21.34 -12.43
C ALA A 356 16.42 -21.98 -13.59
N ASN A 357 16.19 -23.30 -13.53
CA ASN A 357 15.43 -24.01 -14.56
C ASN A 357 13.95 -23.64 -14.58
N ILE A 358 13.25 -23.64 -13.43
CA ILE A 358 11.81 -23.34 -13.36
C ILE A 358 11.52 -21.89 -13.74
N THR A 359 12.47 -20.99 -13.48
CA THR A 359 12.31 -19.56 -13.75
C THR A 359 12.88 -19.13 -15.11
N ASN A 360 13.37 -20.07 -15.93
CA ASN A 360 14.07 -19.78 -17.19
C ASN A 360 15.20 -18.75 -17.01
N GLY A 361 15.99 -18.88 -15.94
CA GLY A 361 17.10 -18.00 -15.61
C GLY A 361 16.72 -16.66 -14.98
N LYS A 362 15.43 -16.36 -14.74
CA LYS A 362 15.03 -15.10 -14.07
C LYS A 362 15.53 -15.01 -12.63
N PHE A 363 15.70 -16.15 -11.95
CA PHE A 363 16.35 -16.23 -10.64
C PHE A 363 17.50 -17.23 -10.73
N GLU A 364 18.73 -16.74 -10.54
CA GLU A 364 19.92 -17.60 -10.57
C GLU A 364 20.12 -18.38 -9.27
N LYS A 365 19.54 -17.89 -8.17
CA LYS A 365 19.72 -18.46 -6.82
C LYS A 365 18.39 -18.49 -6.09
N PHE A 366 18.27 -19.47 -5.19
CA PHE A 366 17.21 -19.52 -4.21
C PHE A 366 17.34 -18.32 -3.26
N SER A 367 16.31 -17.47 -3.24
CA SER A 367 16.31 -16.21 -2.51
C SER A 367 14.97 -15.92 -1.86
N LEU A 368 14.94 -14.94 -0.95
CA LEU A 368 13.71 -14.51 -0.30
C LEU A 368 12.71 -13.98 -1.34
N GLU A 369 13.19 -13.26 -2.34
CA GLU A 369 12.41 -12.74 -3.46
C GLU A 369 11.73 -13.85 -4.25
N PHE A 370 12.45 -14.95 -4.53
CA PHE A 370 11.88 -16.12 -5.21
C PHE A 370 10.74 -16.74 -4.38
N ILE A 371 10.99 -16.97 -3.09
CA ILE A 371 9.99 -17.57 -2.17
C ILE A 371 8.72 -16.72 -2.12
N LEU A 372 8.87 -15.41 -1.96
CA LEU A 372 7.74 -14.49 -1.88
C LEU A 372 7.03 -14.33 -3.21
N GLY A 373 7.78 -14.20 -4.31
CA GLY A 373 7.25 -14.08 -5.66
C GLY A 373 6.40 -15.26 -6.05
N TYR A 374 6.98 -16.46 -6.05
CA TYR A 374 6.29 -17.66 -6.50
C TYR A 374 5.28 -18.19 -5.47
N GLY A 375 5.50 -17.96 -4.17
CA GLY A 375 4.54 -18.33 -3.13
C GLY A 375 3.23 -17.53 -3.20
N LEU A 376 3.28 -16.27 -3.64
CA LEU A 376 2.12 -15.39 -3.76
C LEU A 376 1.61 -15.25 -5.20
N ALA A 377 2.35 -15.75 -6.19
CA ALA A 377 1.97 -15.71 -7.60
C ALA A 377 0.54 -16.23 -7.91
N PRO A 378 0.06 -17.35 -7.31
CA PRO A 378 -1.30 -17.82 -7.56
C PRO A 378 -2.37 -16.79 -7.16
N LEU A 379 -2.16 -16.11 -6.02
CA LEU A 379 -3.06 -15.04 -5.59
C LEU A 379 -2.99 -13.84 -6.53
N MET A 380 -1.78 -13.45 -6.98
CA MET A 380 -1.60 -12.34 -7.92
C MET A 380 -2.29 -12.61 -9.26
N TRP A 381 -2.21 -13.85 -9.72
CA TRP A 381 -2.91 -14.28 -10.91
C TRP A 381 -4.44 -14.18 -10.74
N LEU A 382 -4.98 -14.61 -9.60
CA LEU A 382 -6.42 -14.56 -9.32
C LEU A 382 -6.97 -13.13 -9.26
N ILE A 383 -6.19 -12.18 -8.74
CA ILE A 383 -6.61 -10.77 -8.64
C ILE A 383 -6.42 -9.97 -9.94
N GLY A 384 -5.96 -10.61 -11.02
CA GLY A 384 -5.91 -10.00 -12.35
C GLY A 384 -4.58 -9.38 -12.77
N VAL A 385 -3.47 -9.69 -12.09
CA VAL A 385 -2.11 -9.29 -12.51
C VAL A 385 -1.73 -10.03 -13.80
N CYS A 386 -0.98 -9.36 -14.68
CA CYS A 386 -0.53 -9.93 -15.95
C CYS A 386 0.32 -11.18 -15.70
N PRO A 387 0.10 -12.32 -16.41
CA PRO A 387 0.78 -13.58 -16.14
C PRO A 387 2.30 -13.49 -16.08
N GLU A 388 2.89 -12.61 -16.88
CA GLU A 388 4.34 -12.41 -16.98
C GLU A 388 4.91 -11.69 -15.74
N ASP A 389 4.06 -10.91 -15.05
CA ASP A 389 4.41 -10.05 -13.92
C ASP A 389 3.97 -10.61 -12.56
N VAL A 390 3.26 -11.75 -12.51
CA VAL A 390 2.67 -12.29 -11.26
C VAL A 390 3.71 -12.57 -10.17
N ALA A 391 4.91 -13.01 -10.55
CA ALA A 391 6.00 -13.25 -9.61
C ALA A 391 6.58 -11.93 -9.07
N LEU A 392 6.67 -10.90 -9.91
CA LEU A 392 7.14 -9.57 -9.50
C LEU A 392 6.17 -8.94 -8.51
N VAL A 393 4.87 -8.91 -8.84
CA VAL A 393 3.86 -8.34 -7.94
C VAL A 393 3.68 -9.21 -6.67
N GLY A 394 3.87 -10.53 -6.79
CA GLY A 394 3.86 -11.44 -5.64
C GLY A 394 4.99 -11.13 -4.66
N ARG A 395 6.19 -10.84 -5.18
CA ARG A 395 7.34 -10.40 -4.39
C ARG A 395 7.03 -9.08 -3.68
N LEU A 396 6.46 -8.09 -4.37
CA LEU A 396 6.07 -6.81 -3.76
C LEU A 396 5.10 -6.99 -2.57
N LEU A 397 4.10 -7.87 -2.72
CA LEU A 397 3.21 -8.20 -1.61
C LEU A 397 3.95 -8.84 -0.43
N GLY A 398 4.85 -9.78 -0.71
CA GLY A 398 5.62 -10.46 0.31
C GLY A 398 6.56 -9.51 1.07
N GLU A 399 7.28 -8.66 0.36
CA GLU A 399 8.14 -7.62 0.94
C GLU A 399 7.33 -6.67 1.81
N LYS A 400 6.17 -6.23 1.34
CA LYS A 400 5.25 -5.43 2.16
C LYS A 400 4.88 -6.12 3.46
N LEU A 401 4.48 -7.40 3.41
CA LEU A 401 3.98 -8.12 4.58
C LEU A 401 5.06 -8.39 5.63
N ILE A 402 6.22 -8.89 5.18
CA ILE A 402 7.32 -9.31 6.06
C ILE A 402 8.12 -8.12 6.56
N LEU A 403 8.32 -7.13 5.70
CA LEU A 403 9.10 -5.94 5.98
C LEU A 403 8.11 -4.78 6.16
N THR A 404 8.02 -3.90 5.16
CA THR A 404 7.08 -2.77 5.12
C THR A 404 6.73 -2.44 3.69
N GLU A 405 5.63 -1.72 3.51
CA GLU A 405 5.25 -1.15 2.23
C GLU A 405 6.31 -0.20 1.67
N PHE A 406 7.12 0.41 2.54
CA PHE A 406 8.23 1.26 2.15
C PHE A 406 9.28 0.49 1.34
N VAL A 407 9.69 -0.69 1.82
CA VAL A 407 10.61 -1.57 1.08
C VAL A 407 9.96 -2.02 -0.23
N GLY A 408 8.67 -2.36 -0.19
CA GLY A 408 7.93 -2.71 -1.40
C GLY A 408 7.90 -1.57 -2.44
N TYR A 409 7.77 -0.30 -2.03
CA TYR A 409 7.80 0.83 -2.96
C TYR A 409 9.19 1.10 -3.55
N ILE A 410 10.26 0.86 -2.78
CA ILE A 410 11.64 0.89 -3.32
C ILE A 410 11.79 -0.17 -4.39
N SER A 411 11.45 -1.42 -4.09
CA SER A 411 11.50 -2.51 -5.07
C SER A 411 10.65 -2.23 -6.31
N LEU A 412 9.44 -1.66 -6.15
CA LEU A 412 8.60 -1.25 -7.27
C LEU A 412 9.26 -0.16 -8.12
N ALA A 413 9.87 0.85 -7.48
CA ALA A 413 10.56 1.93 -8.18
C ALA A 413 11.79 1.41 -8.94
N ASP A 414 12.58 0.52 -8.34
CA ASP A 414 13.76 -0.10 -8.95
C ASP A 414 13.36 -0.98 -10.14
N MET A 415 12.36 -1.86 -9.96
CA MET A 415 11.84 -2.73 -11.03
C MET A 415 11.22 -1.92 -12.17
N LYS A 416 10.49 -0.85 -11.86
CA LYS A 416 9.95 0.08 -12.86
C LYS A 416 11.09 0.71 -13.66
N SER A 417 12.13 1.19 -12.98
CA SER A 417 13.26 1.88 -13.62
C SER A 417 14.12 0.93 -14.45
N ALA A 418 14.24 -0.33 -14.02
CA ALA A 418 14.90 -1.39 -14.77
C ALA A 418 14.07 -1.95 -15.95
N GLY A 419 12.82 -1.51 -16.12
CA GLY A 419 11.96 -1.95 -17.21
C GLY A 419 11.55 -3.42 -17.18
N VAL A 420 11.57 -4.06 -16.00
CA VAL A 420 11.31 -5.52 -15.89
C VAL A 420 9.83 -5.89 -15.94
N PHE A 421 8.93 -4.92 -15.80
CA PHE A 421 7.48 -5.14 -15.93
C PHE A 421 7.07 -5.19 -17.39
N THR A 422 6.30 -6.21 -17.75
CA THR A 422 5.77 -6.38 -19.10
C THR A 422 4.62 -5.42 -19.35
N GLN A 423 3.76 -5.21 -18.34
CA GLN A 423 2.59 -4.35 -18.47
C GLN A 423 2.53 -3.26 -17.42
N GLN A 424 2.25 -2.05 -17.88
CA GLN A 424 2.05 -0.89 -17.01
C GLN A 424 0.86 -1.07 -16.04
N LYS A 425 -0.16 -1.84 -16.43
CA LYS A 425 -1.24 -2.26 -15.54
C LYS A 425 -0.71 -2.91 -14.26
N SER A 426 0.32 -3.75 -14.36
CA SER A 426 0.94 -4.42 -13.21
C SER A 426 1.63 -3.42 -12.27
N ILE A 427 2.26 -2.38 -12.80
CA ILE A 427 2.87 -1.29 -12.01
C ILE A 427 1.79 -0.50 -11.24
N ILE A 428 0.69 -0.16 -11.90
CA ILE A 428 -0.43 0.53 -11.26
C ILE A 428 -1.07 -0.37 -10.20
N MET A 429 -1.33 -1.65 -10.49
CA MET A 429 -1.84 -2.60 -9.51
C MET A 429 -0.88 -2.75 -8.31
N GLY A 430 0.43 -2.80 -8.55
CA GLY A 430 1.47 -2.78 -7.52
C GLY A 430 1.37 -1.56 -6.61
N THR A 431 1.17 -0.38 -7.20
CA THR A 431 0.93 0.87 -6.45
C THR A 431 -0.26 0.75 -5.48
N TYR A 432 -1.40 0.23 -5.94
CA TYR A 432 -2.58 0.08 -5.06
C TYR A 432 -2.41 -1.03 -4.02
N LEU A 433 -1.75 -2.13 -4.39
CA LEU A 433 -1.48 -3.25 -3.52
C LEU A 433 -0.56 -2.84 -2.36
N LEU A 434 0.46 -2.03 -2.66
CA LEU A 434 1.42 -1.54 -1.67
C LEU A 434 0.81 -0.44 -0.79
N CYS A 435 -0.15 0.33 -1.29
CA CYS A 435 -0.83 1.39 -0.55
C CYS A 435 -1.57 0.88 0.71
N GLY A 436 -0.87 0.88 1.85
CA GLY A 436 -1.41 0.58 3.17
C GLY A 436 -0.34 0.00 4.10
N PHE A 437 -0.40 0.32 5.39
CA PHE A 437 0.54 -0.13 6.43
C PHE A 437 0.39 -1.61 6.86
N ALA A 438 -0.27 -2.47 6.09
CA ALA A 438 -0.50 -3.86 6.45
C ALA A 438 0.82 -4.68 6.38
N ASN A 439 1.51 -4.77 7.52
CA ASN A 439 2.71 -5.57 7.74
C ASN A 439 2.84 -6.05 9.20
N PHE A 440 3.76 -6.97 9.51
CA PHE A 440 3.90 -7.49 10.87
C PHE A 440 4.35 -6.42 11.89
N ALA A 441 5.19 -5.47 11.49
CA ALA A 441 5.65 -4.40 12.37
C ALA A 441 4.49 -3.48 12.81
N SER A 442 3.53 -3.23 11.93
CA SER A 442 2.34 -2.43 12.21
C SER A 442 1.46 -3.00 13.33
N ILE A 443 1.47 -4.31 13.55
CA ILE A 443 0.80 -4.91 14.73
C ILE A 443 1.42 -4.34 16.02
N GLY A 444 2.76 -4.32 16.10
CA GLY A 444 3.49 -3.75 17.23
C GLY A 444 3.22 -2.25 17.39
N ILE A 445 3.28 -1.50 16.29
CA ILE A 445 3.00 -0.06 16.26
C ILE A 445 1.60 0.24 16.80
N GLN A 446 0.58 -0.50 16.37
CA GLN A 446 -0.79 -0.28 16.85
C GLN A 446 -1.00 -0.70 18.30
N ILE A 447 -0.40 -1.80 18.76
CA ILE A 447 -0.44 -2.20 20.17
C ILE A 447 0.20 -1.12 21.05
N GLY A 448 1.31 -0.55 20.61
CA GLY A 448 1.99 0.55 21.30
C GLY A 448 1.17 1.84 21.29
N GLY A 449 0.84 2.34 20.09
CA GLY A 449 0.16 3.62 19.90
C GLY A 449 -1.27 3.63 20.42
N ILE A 450 -2.14 2.73 19.92
CA ILE A 450 -3.54 2.65 20.38
C ILE A 450 -3.58 2.21 21.84
N GLY A 451 -2.69 1.29 22.25
CA GLY A 451 -2.60 0.85 23.64
C GLY A 451 -2.18 1.93 24.62
N ALA A 452 -1.37 2.91 24.20
CA ALA A 452 -1.05 4.08 25.03
C ALA A 452 -2.29 4.99 25.22
N LEU A 453 -3.17 5.07 24.22
CA LEU A 453 -4.41 5.85 24.29
C LEU A 453 -5.51 5.15 25.10
N ALA A 454 -5.56 3.82 25.05
CA ALA A 454 -6.52 3.00 25.78
C ALA A 454 -5.84 1.75 26.37
N PRO A 455 -5.15 1.86 27.51
CA PRO A 455 -4.41 0.74 28.12
C PRO A 455 -5.28 -0.50 28.39
N SER A 456 -6.55 -0.30 28.73
CA SER A 456 -7.53 -1.38 28.96
C SER A 456 -7.81 -2.23 27.73
N ARG A 457 -7.46 -1.77 26.52
CA ARG A 457 -7.69 -2.48 25.25
C ARG A 457 -6.46 -3.22 24.73
N ARG A 458 -5.30 -3.10 25.38
CA ARG A 458 -4.03 -3.68 24.90
C ARG A 458 -4.09 -5.19 24.62
N VAL A 459 -4.78 -5.95 25.48
CA VAL A 459 -4.99 -7.40 25.30
C VAL A 459 -5.82 -7.69 24.04
N LEU A 460 -6.85 -6.90 23.79
CA LEU A 460 -7.71 -7.04 22.62
C LEU A 460 -6.96 -6.69 21.33
N LEU A 461 -6.16 -5.62 21.34
CA LEU A 461 -5.30 -5.22 20.22
C LEU A 461 -4.33 -6.36 19.84
N SER A 462 -3.63 -6.93 20.83
CA SER A 462 -2.74 -8.07 20.60
C SER A 462 -3.47 -9.28 20.02
N LYS A 463 -4.66 -9.61 20.55
CA LYS A 463 -5.48 -10.73 20.07
C LYS A 463 -5.95 -10.56 18.61
N TYR A 464 -6.19 -9.32 18.17
CA TYR A 464 -6.73 -9.03 16.84
C TYR A 464 -5.68 -8.59 15.82
N GLY A 465 -4.43 -8.32 16.22
CA GLY A 465 -3.36 -7.87 15.33
C GLY A 465 -3.25 -8.67 14.02
N MET A 466 -3.20 -10.00 14.09
CA MET A 466 -3.12 -10.86 12.89
C MET A 466 -4.35 -10.79 12.00
N ARG A 467 -5.55 -10.62 12.59
CA ARG A 467 -6.77 -10.46 11.80
C ARG A 467 -6.81 -9.08 11.15
N ALA A 468 -6.40 -8.03 11.86
CA ALA A 468 -6.32 -6.68 11.31
C ALA A 468 -5.31 -6.60 10.16
N LEU A 469 -4.17 -7.29 10.28
CA LEU A 469 -3.18 -7.43 9.21
C LEU A 469 -3.78 -8.09 7.97
N LEU A 470 -4.47 -9.23 8.14
CA LEU A 470 -5.17 -9.88 7.04
C LEU A 470 -6.23 -8.96 6.41
N ALA A 471 -7.02 -8.27 7.24
CA ALA A 471 -8.06 -7.36 6.78
C ALA A 471 -7.49 -6.19 5.96
N GLY A 472 -6.41 -5.56 6.44
CA GLY A 472 -5.72 -4.48 5.74
C GLY A 472 -5.09 -4.94 4.43
N THR A 473 -4.54 -6.16 4.41
CA THR A 473 -3.99 -6.77 3.20
C THR A 473 -5.08 -7.03 2.15
N LEU A 474 -6.20 -7.64 2.57
CA LEU A 474 -7.34 -7.87 1.68
C LEU A 474 -7.92 -6.54 1.17
N ALA A 475 -7.90 -5.48 1.98
CA ALA A 475 -8.36 -4.17 1.59
C ALA A 475 -7.52 -3.57 0.44
N SER A 476 -6.19 -3.58 0.55
CA SER A 476 -5.32 -3.08 -0.53
C SER A 476 -5.38 -3.97 -1.78
N LEU A 477 -5.48 -5.30 -1.61
CA LEU A 477 -5.67 -6.24 -2.73
C LEU A 477 -6.99 -6.02 -3.46
N MET A 478 -8.08 -5.72 -2.74
CA MET A 478 -9.38 -5.42 -3.34
C MET A 478 -9.30 -4.15 -4.19
N SER A 479 -8.69 -3.08 -3.67
CA SER A 479 -8.49 -1.84 -4.43
C SER A 479 -7.66 -2.09 -5.70
N ALA A 480 -6.57 -2.86 -5.60
CA ALA A 480 -5.74 -3.22 -6.75
C ALA A 480 -6.51 -4.07 -7.78
N THR A 481 -7.33 -5.02 -7.32
CA THR A 481 -8.17 -5.88 -8.18
C THR A 481 -9.17 -5.03 -8.98
N ILE A 482 -9.86 -4.10 -8.33
CA ILE A 482 -10.86 -3.24 -8.97
C ILE A 482 -10.20 -2.33 -10.02
N ILE A 483 -9.04 -1.76 -9.72
CA ILE A 483 -8.32 -0.92 -10.68
C ILE A 483 -7.79 -1.75 -11.85
N GLY A 484 -7.19 -2.91 -11.58
CA GLY A 484 -6.71 -3.82 -12.62
C GLY A 484 -7.83 -4.34 -13.53
N MET A 485 -9.04 -4.53 -12.99
CA MET A 485 -10.23 -4.90 -13.75
C MET A 485 -10.69 -3.80 -14.71
N ILE A 486 -10.56 -2.53 -14.31
CA ILE A 486 -11.04 -1.39 -15.10
C ILE A 486 -10.00 -0.92 -16.14
N LEU A 487 -8.72 -0.99 -15.81
CA LEU A 487 -7.62 -0.63 -16.72
C LEU A 487 -7.31 -1.71 -17.77
N GLY A 488 -7.94 -2.89 -17.68
CA GLY A 488 -7.65 -4.06 -18.52
C GLY A 488 -8.68 -4.30 -19.61
#